data_AF-A0A650A3J9-F1
#
_entry.id   AF-A0A650A3J9-F1
#
_cell.length_a   1.000
_cell.length_b   1.000
_cell.length_c   1.000
_cell.angle_alpha   90.00
_cell.angle_beta   90.00
_cell.angle_gamma   90.00
#
_symmetry.space_group_name_H-M   'P 1'
#
loop_
_entity.id
_entity.type
_entity.pdbx_description
1 polymer ?
#
loop_
_entity_poly.entity_id
_entity_poly.type
_entity_poly.pdbx_seq_one_letter_code
_entity_poly.pdbx_strand_id
1 'polypeptide(L)'
;MQSDVAFALQEIAGNPNLTFIYFIGFVLIGVLGVRFCVYALWNRRASDLPSQASIWTYLGFVGGAAAIYGIVGIAEIVLSGIPSVRDGVFLGFVLLLALTMQLIARQGTVADSDRGTAGSVVPSPLVAVFSLTVVGAIAAEAIGIAEQPVLALEGVGAIAFGTYGYWHGRTQLSRSMVQGTMLDTLLRHLLPVLAFSAFVPAIALVTLLGIEQIIVLHVQVVFIIMAATALMTANIKLRQNLARL
;
A
#
# COMPACT_ATOMS: atom_id res chain seq x y z
N MET A 1 7.62 -8.48 -32.28
CA MET A 1 7.66 -9.56 -31.29
C MET A 1 6.26 -9.69 -30.73
N GLN A 2 5.52 -10.73 -31.14
CA GLN A 2 4.26 -11.09 -30.50
C GLN A 2 4.65 -11.79 -29.19
N SER A 3 4.40 -11.13 -28.05
CA SER A 3 4.42 -11.80 -26.76
C SER A 3 3.20 -12.71 -26.72
N ASP A 4 3.38 -13.98 -27.03
CA ASP A 4 2.34 -14.99 -26.84
C ASP A 4 2.11 -15.17 -25.34
N VAL A 5 1.15 -14.41 -24.82
CA VAL A 5 0.67 -14.55 -23.44
C VAL A 5 -0.10 -15.86 -23.36
N ALA A 6 0.54 -16.88 -22.79
CA ALA A 6 -0.04 -18.19 -22.56
C ALA A 6 -0.43 -18.35 -21.07
N PHE A 7 -1.48 -19.14 -20.83
CA PHE A 7 -1.79 -19.64 -19.50
C PHE A 7 -0.81 -20.75 -19.15
N ALA A 8 0.19 -20.44 -18.33
CA ALA A 8 1.18 -21.37 -17.86
C ALA A 8 1.56 -21.00 -16.42
N LEU A 9 1.68 -22.00 -15.54
CA LEU A 9 2.09 -21.79 -14.16
C LEU A 9 3.54 -21.33 -14.15
N GLN A 10 3.77 -20.10 -13.69
CA GLN A 10 5.09 -19.54 -13.50
C GLN A 10 5.47 -19.63 -12.02
N GLU A 11 6.42 -20.50 -11.72
CA GLU A 11 6.89 -20.70 -10.35
C GLU A 11 7.76 -19.53 -9.89
N ILE A 12 7.49 -19.05 -8.67
CA ILE A 12 8.32 -18.07 -7.99
C ILE A 12 9.59 -18.78 -7.51
N ALA A 13 10.74 -18.35 -8.04
CA ALA A 13 12.07 -18.90 -7.74
C ALA A 13 12.18 -20.43 -7.97
N GLY A 14 11.38 -21.00 -8.89
CA GLY A 14 11.37 -22.45 -9.14
C GLY A 14 10.95 -23.30 -7.95
N ASN A 15 10.18 -22.72 -7.02
CA ASN A 15 9.70 -23.40 -5.82
C ASN A 15 8.15 -23.43 -5.79
N PRO A 16 7.52 -24.60 -5.97
CA PRO A 16 6.07 -24.71 -6.01
C PRO A 16 5.41 -24.42 -4.66
N ASN A 17 6.06 -24.76 -3.54
CA ASN A 17 5.54 -24.49 -2.20
C ASN A 17 5.50 -22.98 -1.93
N LEU A 18 6.56 -22.27 -2.29
CA LEU A 18 6.64 -20.82 -2.17
C LEU A 18 5.56 -20.16 -3.04
N THR A 19 5.44 -20.59 -4.29
CA THR A 19 4.43 -20.10 -5.25
C THR A 19 3.00 -20.27 -4.69
N PHE A 20 2.70 -21.42 -4.09
CA PHE A 20 1.40 -21.68 -3.46
C PHE A 20 1.10 -20.71 -2.31
N ILE A 21 2.07 -20.47 -1.42
CA ILE A 21 1.87 -19.55 -0.28
C ILE A 21 1.70 -18.11 -0.78
N TYR A 22 2.48 -17.68 -1.77
CA TYR A 22 2.33 -16.36 -2.40
C TYR A 22 0.98 -16.20 -3.08
N PHE A 23 0.51 -17.22 -3.81
CA PHE A 23 -0.81 -17.22 -4.41
C PHE A 23 -1.91 -16.96 -3.37
N ILE A 24 -1.86 -17.63 -2.22
CA ILE A 24 -2.78 -17.39 -1.11
C ILE A 24 -2.66 -15.95 -0.59
N GLY A 25 -1.43 -15.46 -0.39
CA GLY A 25 -1.16 -14.08 0.04
C GLY A 25 -1.77 -13.04 -0.91
N PHE A 26 -1.60 -13.22 -2.22
CA PHE A 26 -2.14 -12.34 -3.25
C PHE A 26 -3.67 -12.37 -3.32
N VAL A 27 -4.28 -13.55 -3.20
CA VAL A 27 -5.74 -13.68 -3.13
C VAL A 27 -6.28 -12.98 -1.88
N LEU A 28 -5.65 -13.18 -0.72
CA LEU A 28 -6.07 -12.55 0.53
C LEU A 28 -5.99 -11.02 0.47
N ILE A 29 -4.83 -10.46 0.08
CA ILE A 29 -4.67 -9.01 -0.01
C ILE A 29 -5.56 -8.42 -1.11
N GLY A 30 -5.74 -9.13 -2.23
CA GLY A 30 -6.60 -8.74 -3.33
C GLY A 30 -8.06 -8.61 -2.90
N VAL A 31 -8.64 -9.67 -2.34
CA VAL A 31 -10.03 -9.70 -1.88
C VAL A 31 -10.27 -8.69 -0.76
N LEU A 32 -9.36 -8.60 0.21
CA LEU A 32 -9.49 -7.64 1.32
C LEU A 32 -9.29 -6.20 0.85
N GLY A 33 -8.44 -5.96 -0.15
CA GLY A 33 -8.26 -4.67 -0.81
C GLY A 33 -9.53 -4.22 -1.52
N VAL A 34 -10.14 -5.10 -2.33
CA VAL A 34 -11.43 -4.82 -3.01
C VAL A 34 -12.50 -4.46 -1.98
N ARG A 35 -12.62 -5.28 -0.93
CA ARG A 35 -13.60 -5.04 0.14
C ARG A 35 -13.37 -3.70 0.84
N PHE A 36 -12.11 -3.37 1.14
CA PHE A 36 -11.73 -2.11 1.78
C PHE A 36 -12.07 -0.92 0.90
N CYS A 37 -11.77 -1.02 -0.40
CA CYS A 37 -12.10 -0.01 -1.40
C CYS A 37 -13.62 0.24 -1.46
N VAL A 38 -14.41 -0.83 -1.59
CA VAL A 38 -15.87 -0.74 -1.66
C VAL A 38 -16.44 -0.07 -0.40
N TYR A 39 -16.01 -0.50 0.79
CA TYR A 39 -16.50 0.09 2.03
C TYR A 39 -16.08 1.55 2.19
N ALA A 40 -14.86 1.92 1.79
CA ALA A 40 -14.43 3.31 1.83
C ALA A 40 -15.28 4.18 0.88
N LEU A 41 -15.56 3.71 -0.33
CA LEU A 41 -16.41 4.42 -1.29
C LEU A 41 -17.87 4.50 -0.85
N TRP A 42 -18.41 3.48 -0.18
CA TRP A 42 -19.75 3.56 0.41
C TRP A 42 -19.81 4.54 1.58
N ASN A 43 -18.80 4.55 2.46
CA ASN A 43 -18.71 5.56 3.52
C ASN A 43 -18.60 6.98 2.93
N ARG A 44 -17.90 7.16 1.80
CA ARG A 44 -17.86 8.44 1.08
C ARG A 44 -19.25 8.90 0.66
N ARG A 45 -20.07 8.01 0.10
CA ARG A 45 -21.43 8.33 -0.38
C ARG A 45 -22.40 8.63 0.77
N ALA A 46 -22.19 7.99 1.93
CA ALA A 46 -23.03 8.17 3.10
C ALA A 46 -22.62 9.35 4.00
N SER A 47 -21.45 9.96 3.78
CA SER A 47 -20.97 11.07 4.61
C SER A 47 -21.35 12.42 4.01
N ASP A 48 -22.09 13.25 4.77
CA ASP A 48 -22.52 14.60 4.33
C ASP A 48 -21.43 15.68 4.45
N LEU A 49 -20.34 15.42 5.18
CA LEU A 49 -19.28 16.40 5.43
C LEU A 49 -18.21 16.41 4.31
N PRO A 50 -18.00 17.54 3.61
CA PRO A 50 -17.01 17.65 2.52
C PRO A 50 -15.57 17.32 2.95
N SER A 51 -15.21 17.64 4.20
CA SER A 51 -13.87 17.36 4.76
C SER A 51 -13.61 15.86 4.91
N GLN A 52 -14.65 15.05 5.18
CA GLN A 52 -14.53 13.59 5.32
C GLN A 52 -14.53 12.86 3.98
N ALA A 53 -15.21 13.41 2.96
CA ALA A 53 -15.28 12.82 1.62
C ALA A 53 -13.90 12.60 0.99
N SER A 54 -12.95 13.51 1.24
CA SER A 54 -11.56 13.36 0.79
C SER A 54 -10.88 12.16 1.43
N ILE A 55 -10.96 12.01 2.76
CA ILE A 55 -10.37 10.88 3.51
C ILE A 55 -10.85 9.54 2.98
N TRP A 56 -12.16 9.39 2.80
CA TRP A 56 -12.76 8.16 2.28
C TRP A 56 -12.30 7.85 0.85
N THR A 57 -12.04 8.88 0.04
CA THR A 57 -11.52 8.71 -1.31
C THR A 57 -10.10 8.17 -1.30
N TYR A 58 -9.22 8.72 -0.46
CA TYR A 58 -7.84 8.22 -0.30
C TYR A 58 -7.82 6.79 0.28
N LEU A 59 -8.65 6.49 1.27
CA LEU A 59 -8.83 5.12 1.78
C LEU A 59 -9.35 4.17 0.68
N GLY A 60 -10.25 4.65 -0.18
CA GLY A 60 -10.71 3.93 -1.37
C GLY A 60 -9.55 3.58 -2.30
N PHE A 61 -8.70 4.57 -2.63
CA PHE A 61 -7.51 4.33 -3.43
C PHE A 61 -6.55 3.33 -2.76
N VAL A 62 -6.39 3.37 -1.42
CA VAL A 62 -5.54 2.40 -0.67
C VAL A 62 -6.05 0.98 -0.86
N GLY A 63 -7.36 0.76 -0.70
CA GLY A 63 -7.96 -0.54 -0.97
C GLY A 63 -7.81 -0.96 -2.44
N GLY A 64 -7.97 -0.01 -3.36
CA GLY A 64 -7.78 -0.24 -4.80
C GLY A 64 -6.35 -0.64 -5.15
N ALA A 65 -5.34 0.02 -4.59
CA ALA A 65 -3.94 -0.32 -4.81
C ALA A 65 -3.59 -1.71 -4.25
N ALA A 66 -4.11 -2.06 -3.06
CA ALA A 66 -3.98 -3.42 -2.52
C ALA A 66 -4.65 -4.48 -3.43
N ALA A 67 -5.82 -4.15 -3.99
CA ALA A 67 -6.51 -5.02 -4.93
C ALA A 67 -5.70 -5.23 -6.22
N ILE A 68 -5.17 -4.15 -6.79
CA ILE A 68 -4.33 -4.20 -8.00
C ILE A 68 -3.10 -5.04 -7.74
N TYR A 69 -2.42 -4.84 -6.60
CA TYR A 69 -1.28 -5.68 -6.22
C TYR A 69 -1.62 -7.17 -6.17
N GLY A 70 -2.72 -7.54 -5.52
CA GLY A 70 -3.18 -8.94 -5.48
C GLY A 70 -3.48 -9.50 -6.87
N ILE A 71 -4.12 -8.71 -7.75
CA ILE A 71 -4.43 -9.12 -9.12
C ILE A 71 -3.14 -9.30 -9.94
N VAL A 72 -2.20 -8.36 -9.86
CA VAL A 72 -0.91 -8.42 -10.55
C VAL A 72 -0.12 -9.65 -10.08
N GLY A 73 -0.06 -9.89 -8.77
CA GLY A 73 0.63 -11.08 -8.23
C GLY A 73 0.01 -12.40 -8.67
N ILE A 74 -1.33 -12.49 -8.76
CA ILE A 74 -2.01 -13.67 -9.33
C ILE A 74 -1.70 -13.79 -10.82
N ALA A 75 -1.72 -12.67 -11.55
CA ALA A 75 -1.47 -12.66 -12.98
C ALA A 75 -0.05 -13.15 -13.30
N GLU A 76 0.96 -12.71 -12.54
CA GLU A 76 2.35 -13.18 -12.68
C GLU A 76 2.53 -14.68 -12.45
N ILE A 77 1.68 -15.31 -11.62
CA ILE A 77 1.74 -16.76 -11.37
C ILE A 77 1.05 -17.55 -12.49
N VAL A 78 -0.01 -17.00 -13.08
CA VAL A 78 -0.92 -17.73 -13.98
C VAL A 78 -0.67 -17.45 -15.46
N LEU A 79 -0.06 -16.31 -15.78
CA LEU A 79 0.25 -15.87 -17.14
C LEU A 79 1.76 -15.80 -17.34
N SER A 80 2.25 -16.48 -18.38
CA SER A 80 3.64 -16.38 -18.80
C SER A 80 3.88 -15.18 -19.71
N GLY A 81 5.02 -14.50 -19.56
CA GLY A 81 5.50 -13.47 -20.49
C GLY A 81 5.06 -12.04 -20.14
N ILE A 82 4.52 -11.81 -18.94
CA ILE A 82 4.24 -10.47 -18.40
C ILE A 82 5.48 -9.99 -17.65
N PRO A 83 5.90 -8.71 -17.78
CA PRO A 83 6.97 -8.16 -16.96
C PRO A 83 6.58 -8.17 -15.48
N SER A 84 7.53 -8.51 -14.61
CA SER A 84 7.34 -8.54 -13.16
C SER A 84 7.29 -7.11 -12.60
N VAL A 85 6.12 -6.48 -12.64
CA VAL A 85 5.89 -5.11 -12.13
C VAL A 85 5.30 -5.09 -10.71
N ARG A 86 5.21 -6.28 -10.08
CA ARG A 86 4.59 -6.46 -8.78
C ARG A 86 5.25 -5.61 -7.68
N ASP A 87 6.57 -5.53 -7.65
CA ASP A 87 7.27 -4.91 -6.52
C ASP A 87 7.13 -3.38 -6.59
N GLY A 88 7.17 -2.79 -7.79
CA GLY A 88 6.80 -1.39 -8.04
C GLY A 88 5.34 -1.06 -7.74
N VAL A 89 4.38 -1.93 -8.11
CA VAL A 89 2.96 -1.77 -7.77
C VAL A 89 2.76 -1.78 -6.25
N PHE A 90 3.48 -2.68 -5.56
CA PHE A 90 3.42 -2.77 -4.11
C PHE A 90 4.03 -1.53 -3.42
N LEU A 91 5.14 -1.02 -3.95
CA LEU A 91 5.72 0.24 -3.49
C LEU A 91 4.72 1.40 -3.63
N GLY A 92 3.96 1.43 -4.72
CA GLY A 92 2.85 2.37 -4.92
C GLY A 92 1.76 2.25 -3.85
N PHE A 93 1.38 1.03 -3.46
CA PHE A 93 0.46 0.79 -2.35
C PHE A 93 1.01 1.34 -1.02
N VAL A 94 2.29 1.07 -0.70
CA VAL A 94 2.94 1.60 0.52
C VAL A 94 2.97 3.13 0.52
N LEU A 95 3.33 3.75 -0.60
CA LEU A 95 3.33 5.20 -0.75
C LEU A 95 1.95 5.78 -0.51
N LEU A 96 0.93 5.22 -1.16
CA LEU A 96 -0.43 5.71 -1.07
C LEU A 96 -0.98 5.62 0.36
N LEU A 97 -0.64 4.55 1.07
CA LEU A 97 -0.96 4.39 2.49
C LEU A 97 -0.26 5.46 3.34
N ALA A 98 1.03 5.73 3.09
CA ALA A 98 1.78 6.78 3.77
C ALA A 98 1.21 8.19 3.51
N LEU A 99 0.82 8.49 2.27
CA LEU A 99 0.17 9.76 1.90
C LEU A 99 -1.22 9.89 2.54
N THR A 100 -1.95 8.79 2.65
CA THR A 100 -3.26 8.77 3.34
C THR A 100 -3.08 9.10 4.83
N MET A 101 -2.07 8.53 5.49
CA MET A 101 -1.71 8.88 6.88
C MET A 101 -1.36 10.36 7.02
N GLN A 102 -0.58 10.89 6.07
CA GLN A 102 -0.20 12.30 6.05
C GLN A 102 -1.42 13.22 5.85
N LEU A 103 -2.34 12.87 4.95
CA LEU A 103 -3.52 13.69 4.67
C LEU A 103 -4.45 13.75 5.89
N ILE A 104 -4.67 12.60 6.53
CA ILE A 104 -5.37 12.54 7.82
C ILE A 104 -4.66 13.44 8.84
N ALA A 105 -3.32 13.42 8.85
CA ALA A 105 -2.55 14.28 9.74
C ALA A 105 -2.63 15.78 9.43
N ARG A 106 -2.73 16.17 8.16
CA ARG A 106 -2.87 17.58 7.79
C ARG A 106 -4.27 18.10 8.08
N GLN A 107 -5.31 17.33 7.80
CA GLN A 107 -6.69 17.76 8.04
C GLN A 107 -7.00 17.95 9.52
N GLY A 108 -6.41 17.14 10.41
CA GLY A 108 -6.48 17.36 11.86
C GLY A 108 -5.79 18.65 12.33
N THR A 109 -4.81 19.18 11.58
CA THR A 109 -4.13 20.45 11.90
C THR A 109 -4.75 21.68 11.24
N VAL A 110 -5.33 21.55 10.03
CA VAL A 110 -5.91 22.68 9.29
C VAL A 110 -7.24 23.13 9.90
N ALA A 111 -7.99 22.24 10.55
CA ALA A 111 -9.16 22.64 11.34
C ALA A 111 -8.82 23.65 12.47
N ASP A 112 -7.54 23.75 12.85
CA ASP A 112 -7.01 24.71 13.84
C ASP A 112 -6.53 26.03 13.19
N SER A 113 -6.37 26.06 11.87
CA SER A 113 -5.71 27.15 11.13
C SER A 113 -6.64 27.95 10.22
N ASP A 114 -7.95 27.67 10.20
CA ASP A 114 -8.89 28.34 9.30
C ASP A 114 -9.36 29.72 9.82
N ARG A 115 -8.37 30.57 10.10
CA ARG A 115 -8.42 32.00 9.80
C ARG A 115 -7.42 32.29 8.67
N GLY A 116 -7.85 31.99 7.45
CA GLY A 116 -7.27 32.56 6.22
C GLY A 116 -6.13 31.75 5.64
N THR A 117 -6.38 31.10 4.50
CA THR A 117 -5.90 31.52 3.17
C THR A 117 -6.21 30.37 2.21
N ALA A 118 -7.10 30.62 1.24
CA ALA A 118 -7.32 29.73 0.11
C ALA A 118 -6.03 29.66 -0.74
N GLY A 119 -5.19 28.66 -0.48
CA GLY A 119 -3.92 28.44 -1.17
C GLY A 119 -3.96 27.13 -1.95
N SER A 120 -3.69 27.23 -3.25
CA SER A 120 -3.59 26.15 -4.24
C SER A 120 -2.95 24.86 -3.72
N VAL A 121 -3.58 23.72 -4.07
CA VAL A 121 -3.05 22.36 -3.87
C VAL A 121 -1.87 22.14 -4.82
N VAL A 122 -0.75 22.83 -4.59
CA VAL A 122 0.52 22.46 -5.20
C VAL A 122 0.99 21.20 -4.50
N PRO A 123 1.19 20.07 -5.21
CA PRO A 123 1.78 18.88 -4.60
C PRO A 123 3.09 19.29 -3.93
N SER A 124 3.28 18.94 -2.65
CA SER A 124 4.57 19.16 -1.99
C SER A 124 5.67 18.54 -2.88
N PRO A 125 6.81 19.21 -3.10
CA PRO A 125 7.88 18.69 -3.95
C PRO A 125 8.30 17.26 -3.53
N LEU A 126 8.17 16.95 -2.25
CA LEU A 126 8.41 15.62 -1.69
C LEU A 126 7.42 14.55 -2.19
N VAL A 127 6.13 14.89 -2.32
CA VAL A 127 5.11 13.97 -2.87
C VAL A 127 5.37 13.73 -4.36
N ALA A 128 5.80 14.76 -5.10
CA ALA A 128 6.18 14.62 -6.50
C ALA A 128 7.38 13.67 -6.66
N VAL A 129 8.42 13.83 -5.83
CA VAL A 129 9.59 12.93 -5.81
C VAL A 129 9.16 11.50 -5.48
N PHE A 130 8.34 11.29 -4.45
CA PHE A 130 7.88 9.95 -4.08
C PHE A 130 7.05 9.29 -5.17
N SER A 131 6.17 10.07 -5.81
CA SER A 131 5.35 9.58 -6.93
C SER A 131 6.23 9.22 -8.13
N LEU A 132 7.26 10.04 -8.40
CA LEU A 132 8.25 9.76 -9.45
C LEU A 132 9.07 8.50 -9.13
N THR A 133 9.43 8.26 -7.87
CA THR A 133 10.10 7.03 -7.44
C THR A 133 9.27 5.79 -7.76
N VAL A 134 7.97 5.81 -7.45
CA VAL A 134 7.06 4.68 -7.75
C VAL A 134 6.89 4.48 -9.25
N VAL A 135 6.62 5.56 -9.99
CA VAL A 135 6.48 5.48 -11.46
C VAL A 135 7.79 5.01 -12.10
N GLY A 136 8.92 5.48 -11.59
CA GLY A 136 10.26 5.07 -12.02
C GLY A 136 10.52 3.59 -11.76
N ALA A 137 10.15 3.06 -10.59
CA ALA A 137 10.27 1.63 -10.27
C ALA A 137 9.43 0.78 -11.24
N ILE A 138 8.14 1.10 -11.38
CA ILE A 138 7.23 0.37 -12.29
C ILE A 138 7.72 0.44 -13.74
N ALA A 139 8.18 1.61 -14.21
CA ALA A 139 8.70 1.76 -15.56
C ALA A 139 10.01 0.99 -15.76
N ALA A 140 10.89 0.97 -14.76
CA ALA A 140 12.15 0.24 -14.80
C ALA A 140 11.93 -1.28 -14.87
N GLU A 141 11.00 -1.80 -14.06
CA GLU A 141 10.56 -3.19 -14.10
C GLU A 141 9.93 -3.54 -15.46
N ALA A 142 9.06 -2.68 -15.99
CA ALA A 142 8.38 -2.91 -17.27
C ALA A 142 9.33 -2.96 -18.48
N ILE A 143 10.45 -2.24 -18.41
CA ILE A 143 11.46 -2.18 -19.49
C ILE A 143 12.58 -3.23 -19.28
N GLY A 144 12.61 -3.90 -18.12
CA GLY A 144 13.63 -4.92 -17.80
C GLY A 144 15.00 -4.33 -17.48
N ILE A 145 15.03 -3.18 -16.78
CA ILE A 145 16.27 -2.61 -16.24
C ILE A 145 16.87 -3.59 -15.21
N ALA A 146 18.20 -3.56 -15.05
CA ALA A 146 18.92 -4.41 -14.10
C ALA A 146 18.25 -4.45 -12.71
N GLU A 147 18.14 -5.64 -12.14
CA GLU A 147 17.36 -5.90 -10.91
C GLU A 147 17.92 -5.17 -9.68
N GLN A 148 19.25 -5.05 -9.59
CA GLN A 148 19.92 -4.46 -8.42
C GLN A 148 19.56 -2.98 -8.15
N PRO A 149 19.65 -2.04 -9.11
CA PRO A 149 19.27 -0.66 -8.86
C PRO A 149 17.79 -0.47 -8.58
N VAL A 150 16.91 -1.28 -9.20
CA VAL A 150 15.46 -1.23 -8.97
C VAL A 150 15.14 -1.70 -7.54
N LEU A 151 15.71 -2.84 -7.13
CA LEU A 151 15.57 -3.37 -5.78
C LEU A 151 16.07 -2.39 -4.71
N ALA A 152 17.21 -1.74 -4.95
CA ALA A 152 17.73 -0.73 -4.04
C ALA A 152 16.78 0.48 -3.92
N LEU A 153 16.25 0.95 -5.05
CA LEU A 153 15.29 2.04 -5.09
C LEU A 153 14.00 1.70 -4.33
N GLU A 154 13.47 0.49 -4.53
CA GLU A 154 12.25 0.01 -3.87
C GLU A 154 12.43 -0.17 -2.37
N GLY A 155 13.52 -0.81 -1.95
CA GLY A 155 13.81 -1.02 -0.54
C GLY A 155 14.03 0.30 0.21
N VAL A 156 14.82 1.22 -0.35
CA VAL A 156 15.04 2.55 0.23
C VAL A 156 13.75 3.37 0.20
N GLY A 157 13.01 3.34 -0.91
CA GLY A 157 11.72 4.01 -1.06
C GLY A 157 10.71 3.53 -0.01
N ALA A 158 10.63 2.22 0.22
CA ALA A 158 9.74 1.65 1.21
C ALA A 158 10.09 2.05 2.64
N ILE A 159 11.37 2.07 3.00
CA ILE A 159 11.81 2.57 4.31
C ILE A 159 11.43 4.04 4.46
N ALA A 160 11.68 4.87 3.43
CA ALA A 160 11.35 6.28 3.45
C ALA A 160 9.83 6.50 3.59
N PHE A 161 9.01 5.82 2.78
CA PHE A 161 7.55 5.94 2.79
C PHE A 161 6.94 5.41 4.08
N GLY A 162 7.39 4.23 4.53
CA GLY A 162 6.96 3.62 5.78
C GLY A 162 7.27 4.51 6.98
N THR A 163 8.50 5.03 7.08
CA THR A 163 8.90 5.95 8.17
C THR A 163 8.11 7.24 8.11
N TYR A 164 7.94 7.81 6.91
CA TYR A 164 7.19 9.04 6.69
C TYR A 164 5.72 8.92 7.12
N GLY A 165 5.05 7.85 6.69
CA GLY A 165 3.66 7.57 7.04
C GLY A 165 3.49 7.22 8.52
N TYR A 166 4.42 6.44 9.08
CA TYR A 166 4.39 6.06 10.50
C TYR A 166 4.57 7.26 11.42
N TRP A 167 5.49 8.17 11.09
CA TRP A 167 5.70 9.40 11.83
C TRP A 167 4.42 10.26 11.86
N HIS A 168 3.83 10.55 10.70
CA HIS A 168 2.60 11.35 10.62
C HIS A 168 1.40 10.67 11.31
N GLY A 169 1.24 9.36 11.12
CA GLY A 169 0.19 8.58 11.77
C GLY A 169 0.32 8.61 13.30
N ARG A 170 1.54 8.47 13.83
CA ARG A 170 1.80 8.52 15.27
C ARG A 170 1.63 9.91 15.86
N THR A 171 2.07 10.96 15.17
CA THR A 171 1.92 12.35 15.64
C THR A 171 0.44 12.71 15.80
N GLN A 172 -0.46 12.20 14.96
CA GLN A 172 -1.90 12.37 15.14
C GLN A 172 -2.47 11.63 16.34
N LEU A 173 -2.08 10.37 16.56
CA LEU A 173 -2.52 9.61 17.74
C LEU A 173 -2.13 10.28 19.05
N SER A 174 -1.04 11.07 19.06
CA SER A 174 -0.56 11.81 20.23
C SER A 174 -1.26 13.16 20.46
N ARG A 175 -1.94 13.74 19.46
CA ARG A 175 -2.66 15.01 19.59
C ARG A 175 -4.11 14.73 19.96
N SER A 176 -4.54 15.16 21.16
CA SER A 176 -5.78 14.74 21.83
C SER A 176 -7.10 15.12 21.13
N MET A 177 -7.07 15.80 19.98
CA MET A 177 -8.25 16.34 19.29
C MET A 177 -9.06 15.29 18.50
N VAL A 178 -8.58 14.04 18.41
CA VAL A 178 -9.23 12.95 17.64
C VAL A 178 -9.48 11.69 18.49
N GLN A 179 -9.10 11.71 19.78
CA GLN A 179 -9.31 10.60 20.71
C GLN A 179 -10.82 10.28 20.80
N GLY A 180 -11.18 9.06 20.39
CA GLY A 180 -12.56 8.57 20.44
C GLY A 180 -13.36 8.69 19.14
N THR A 181 -12.80 9.28 18.08
CA THR A 181 -13.45 9.26 16.76
C THR A 181 -13.18 7.93 16.02
N MET A 182 -14.05 7.59 15.06
CA MET A 182 -13.87 6.39 14.24
C MET A 182 -12.56 6.43 13.42
N LEU A 183 -12.09 7.63 13.07
CA LEU A 183 -10.84 7.86 12.36
C LEU A 183 -9.60 7.49 13.19
N ASP A 184 -9.55 7.85 14.48
CA ASP A 184 -8.48 7.42 15.41
C ASP A 184 -8.42 5.90 15.49
N THR A 185 -9.59 5.27 15.62
CA THR A 185 -9.66 3.80 15.61
C THR A 185 -9.14 3.25 14.28
N LEU A 186 -9.55 3.80 13.13
CA LEU A 186 -9.11 3.32 11.82
C LEU A 186 -7.59 3.49 11.62
N LEU A 187 -7.00 4.61 12.02
CA LEU A 187 -5.55 4.86 11.98
C LEU A 187 -4.76 3.80 12.75
N ARG A 188 -5.21 3.46 13.97
CA ARG A 188 -4.55 2.42 14.80
C ARG A 188 -4.51 1.05 14.11
N HIS A 189 -5.49 0.76 13.26
CA HIS A 189 -5.54 -0.50 12.51
C HIS A 189 -4.79 -0.42 11.17
N LEU A 190 -4.62 0.78 10.60
CA LEU A 190 -3.81 0.97 9.40
C LEU A 190 -2.31 1.10 9.67
N LEU A 191 -1.89 1.50 10.88
CA LEU A 191 -0.47 1.56 11.24
C LEU A 191 0.24 0.19 11.12
N PRO A 192 -0.33 -0.91 11.64
CA PRO A 192 0.21 -2.24 11.40
C PRO A 192 0.26 -2.61 9.92
N VAL A 193 -0.78 -2.26 9.14
CA VAL A 193 -0.79 -2.49 7.68
C VAL A 193 0.40 -1.78 7.03
N LEU A 194 0.64 -0.52 7.37
CA LEU A 194 1.76 0.25 6.83
C LEU A 194 3.10 -0.36 7.22
N ALA A 195 3.27 -0.74 8.48
CA ALA A 195 4.51 -1.33 8.97
C ALA A 195 4.83 -2.66 8.26
N PHE A 196 3.87 -3.60 8.21
CA PHE A 196 4.07 -4.88 7.55
C PHE A 196 4.28 -4.72 6.05
N SER A 197 3.53 -3.81 5.42
CA SER A 197 3.66 -3.59 3.98
C SER A 197 5.01 -2.95 3.65
N ALA A 198 5.42 -1.87 4.31
CA ALA A 198 6.72 -1.24 4.05
C ALA A 198 7.90 -2.21 4.25
N PHE A 199 7.76 -3.21 5.13
CA PHE A 199 8.81 -4.18 5.39
C PHE A 199 9.07 -5.16 4.23
N VAL A 200 8.08 -5.46 3.39
CA VAL A 200 8.20 -6.42 2.28
C VAL A 200 9.28 -6.02 1.26
N PRO A 201 9.25 -4.82 0.66
CA PRO A 201 10.35 -4.33 -0.17
C PRO A 201 11.60 -3.95 0.65
N ALA A 202 11.46 -3.50 1.90
CA ALA A 202 12.63 -3.14 2.71
C ALA A 202 13.56 -4.34 2.99
N ILE A 203 12.99 -5.53 3.25
CA ILE A 203 13.79 -6.74 3.50
C ILE A 203 14.52 -7.22 2.24
N ALA A 204 14.08 -6.80 1.05
CA ALA A 204 14.78 -7.12 -0.19
C ALA A 204 16.21 -6.58 -0.19
N LEU A 205 16.49 -5.46 0.48
CA LEU A 205 17.85 -4.89 0.59
C LEU A 205 18.87 -5.85 1.19
N VAL A 206 18.42 -6.85 1.96
CA VAL A 206 19.29 -7.84 2.59
C VAL A 206 19.94 -8.77 1.54
N THR A 207 19.36 -8.90 0.34
CA THR A 207 20.01 -9.63 -0.77
C THR A 207 21.28 -8.93 -1.25
N LEU A 208 21.36 -7.59 -1.14
CA LEU A 208 22.57 -6.82 -1.47
C LEU A 208 23.71 -7.12 -0.49
N LEU A 209 23.40 -7.65 0.69
CA LEU A 209 24.37 -8.10 1.69
C LEU A 209 24.78 -9.57 1.49
N GLY A 210 24.32 -10.22 0.42
CA GLY A 210 24.66 -11.60 0.07
C GLY A 210 23.76 -12.67 0.70
N ILE A 211 22.63 -12.30 1.29
CA ILE A 211 21.64 -13.30 1.74
C ILE A 211 20.88 -13.87 0.54
N GLU A 212 20.63 -15.17 0.57
CA GLU A 212 19.93 -15.89 -0.49
C GLU A 212 18.51 -15.35 -0.70
N GLN A 213 18.17 -15.04 -1.94
CA GLN A 213 16.88 -14.47 -2.34
C GLN A 213 15.70 -15.36 -1.90
N ILE A 214 15.89 -16.68 -1.91
CA ILE A 214 14.83 -17.62 -1.51
C ILE A 214 14.39 -17.40 -0.06
N ILE A 215 15.32 -17.10 0.85
CA ILE A 215 15.02 -16.83 2.27
C ILE A 215 14.22 -15.53 2.37
N VAL A 216 14.63 -14.50 1.64
CA VAL A 216 13.94 -13.20 1.60
C VAL A 216 12.50 -13.36 1.11
N LEU A 217 12.26 -14.15 0.06
CA LEU A 217 10.91 -14.42 -0.44
C LEU A 217 10.02 -15.12 0.60
N HIS A 218 10.56 -16.07 1.36
CA HIS A 218 9.79 -16.71 2.45
C HIS A 218 9.41 -15.70 3.54
N VAL A 219 10.28 -14.75 3.87
CA VAL A 219 9.96 -13.73 4.86
C VAL A 219 8.97 -12.70 4.29
N GLN A 220 9.13 -12.30 3.04
CA GLN A 220 8.21 -11.38 2.36
C GLN A 220 6.78 -11.89 2.35
N VAL A 221 6.55 -13.16 2.01
CA VAL A 221 5.19 -13.70 1.97
C VAL A 221 4.52 -13.71 3.34
N VAL A 222 5.28 -13.93 4.42
CA VAL A 222 4.77 -13.80 5.79
C VAL A 222 4.30 -12.36 6.05
N PHE A 223 5.10 -11.36 5.68
CA PHE A 223 4.71 -9.96 5.84
C PHE A 223 3.50 -9.57 4.97
N ILE A 224 3.37 -10.11 3.76
CA ILE A 224 2.17 -9.91 2.91
C ILE A 224 0.92 -10.45 3.60
N ILE A 225 0.98 -11.67 4.15
CA ILE A 225 -0.14 -12.29 4.88
C ILE A 225 -0.47 -11.50 6.15
N MET A 226 0.54 -11.02 6.89
CA MET A 226 0.34 -10.16 8.06
C MET A 226 -0.31 -8.82 7.70
N ALA A 227 0.11 -8.19 6.60
CA ALA A 227 -0.48 -6.97 6.09
C ALA A 227 -1.96 -7.19 5.70
N ALA A 228 -2.25 -8.29 5.02
CA ALA A 228 -3.63 -8.68 4.67
C ALA A 228 -4.48 -8.89 5.95
N THR A 229 -3.96 -9.58 6.96
CA THR A 229 -4.66 -9.81 8.23
C THR A 229 -4.91 -8.50 8.99
N ALA A 230 -3.94 -7.58 9.00
CA ALA A 230 -4.13 -6.25 9.57
C ALA A 230 -5.22 -5.45 8.80
N LEU A 231 -5.23 -5.55 7.47
CA LEU A 231 -6.23 -4.93 6.60
C LEU A 231 -7.64 -5.49 6.84
N MET A 232 -7.77 -6.78 7.18
CA MET A 232 -9.05 -7.37 7.60
C MET A 232 -9.62 -6.66 8.83
N THR A 233 -8.78 -6.32 9.80
CA THR A 233 -9.24 -5.62 11.01
C THR A 233 -9.71 -4.20 10.69
N ALA A 234 -8.99 -3.49 9.81
CA ALA A 234 -9.40 -2.17 9.32
C ALA A 234 -10.72 -2.23 8.52
N ASN A 235 -10.92 -3.28 7.72
CA ASN A 235 -12.16 -3.57 7.00
C ASN A 235 -13.37 -3.70 7.94
N ILE A 236 -13.21 -4.41 9.06
CA ILE A 236 -14.27 -4.56 10.07
C ILE A 236 -14.68 -3.19 10.62
N LYS A 237 -13.72 -2.31 10.90
CA LYS A 237 -13.99 -0.95 11.40
C LYS A 237 -14.70 -0.08 10.37
N LEU A 238 -14.30 -0.14 9.10
CA LEU A 238 -14.98 0.55 7.99
C LEU A 238 -16.45 0.14 7.86
N ARG A 239 -16.73 -1.17 7.95
CA ARG A 239 -18.10 -1.69 7.92
C ARG A 239 -18.91 -1.22 9.13
N GLN A 240 -18.30 -1.23 10.32
CA GLN A 240 -18.96 -0.76 11.54
C GLN A 240 -19.34 0.72 11.47
N ASN A 241 -18.54 1.55 10.80
CA ASN A 241 -18.89 2.96 10.58
C ASN A 241 -20.08 3.11 9.64
N LEU A 242 -20.09 2.36 8.54
CA LEU A 242 -21.21 2.38 7.59
C LEU A 242 -22.54 1.99 8.25
N ALA A 243 -22.51 1.04 9.20
CA ALA A 243 -23.71 0.61 9.91
C ALA A 243 -24.21 1.59 10.99
N ARG A 244 -23.42 2.61 11.33
CA ARG A 244 -23.76 3.66 12.31
C ARG A 244 -24.21 4.97 11.67
N LEU A 245 -23.94 5.14 10.37
CA LEU A 245 -24.43 6.24 9.53
C LEU A 245 -25.84 5.91 9.03
#